data_AF-A0A2A5QRI0-F1
#
_entry.id   AF-A0A2A5QRI0-F1
#
_cell.length_a   1.000
_cell.length_b   1.000
_cell.length_c   1.000
_cell.angle_alpha   90.00
_cell.angle_beta   90.00
_cell.angle_gamma   90.00
#
_symmetry.space_group_name_H-M   'P 1'
#
loop_
_entity.id
_entity.type
_entity.pdbx_description
1 polymer ?
#
loop_
_entity_poly.entity_id
_entity_poly.type
_entity_poly.pdbx_seq_one_letter_code
_entity_poly.pdbx_strand_id
1 'polypeptide(L)'
;MGSKRDQITQTLKIGGEMLRSSRSLDEDDRAILGEVRMIGGSMVTILIIALVLTEVYNAVDFSQTNGTYDSPFGSVVSDLETTGVAAMSLLVVGLLVVAASAIMRYFGGGFGGNR
;
A
#
# COMPACT_ATOMS: atom_id res chain seq x y z
N MET A 1 -26.61 53.96 7.75
CA MET A 1 -25.15 54.02 7.53
C MET A 1 -24.51 52.71 7.99
N GLY A 2 -24.37 51.71 7.11
CA GLY A 2 -23.73 50.41 7.45
C GLY A 2 -23.03 49.72 6.27
N SER A 3 -23.37 50.08 5.03
CA SER A 3 -23.06 49.31 3.83
C SER A 3 -21.57 49.13 3.46
N LYS A 4 -20.65 50.04 3.81
CA LYS A 4 -19.23 49.92 3.40
C LYS A 4 -18.36 49.07 4.33
N ARG A 5 -18.70 48.96 5.63
CA ARG A 5 -17.90 48.17 6.59
C ARG A 5 -18.17 46.68 6.46
N ASP A 6 -19.40 46.32 6.11
CA ASP A 6 -19.81 44.93 5.92
C ASP A 6 -19.15 44.31 4.68
N GLN A 7 -19.03 45.07 3.58
CA GLN A 7 -18.36 44.61 2.35
C GLN A 7 -16.87 44.30 2.59
N ILE A 8 -16.16 45.11 3.37
CA ILE A 8 -14.73 44.89 3.68
C ILE A 8 -14.58 43.63 4.55
N THR A 9 -15.47 43.43 5.51
CA THR A 9 -15.46 42.25 6.39
C THR A 9 -15.74 40.96 5.61
N GLN A 10 -16.67 41.02 4.66
CA GLN A 10 -17.02 39.89 3.80
C GLN A 10 -15.86 39.50 2.87
N THR A 11 -15.18 40.51 2.30
CA THR A 11 -14.02 40.27 1.40
C THR A 11 -12.82 39.69 2.17
N LEU A 12 -12.57 40.15 3.40
CA LEU A 12 -11.52 39.60 4.27
C LEU A 12 -11.82 38.16 4.71
N LYS A 13 -13.09 37.84 4.98
CA LYS A 13 -13.50 36.48 5.32
C LYS A 13 -13.29 35.51 4.16
N ILE A 14 -13.67 35.91 2.94
CA ILE A 14 -13.47 35.12 1.72
C ILE A 14 -11.96 34.92 1.44
N GLY A 15 -11.15 35.98 1.57
CA GLY A 15 -9.69 35.87 1.43
C GLY A 15 -9.06 34.93 2.48
N GLY A 16 -9.55 34.96 3.72
CA GLY A 16 -9.11 34.06 4.78
C GLY A 16 -9.48 32.60 4.56
N GLU A 17 -10.66 32.32 4.00
CA GLU A 17 -11.11 30.97 3.66
C GLU A 17 -10.32 30.40 2.47
N MET A 18 -10.03 31.21 1.43
CA MET A 18 -9.18 30.78 0.32
C MET A 18 -7.77 30.41 0.76
N LEU A 19 -7.14 31.22 1.62
CA LEU A 19 -5.80 30.93 2.16
C LEU A 19 -5.75 29.68 3.05
N ARG A 20 -6.87 29.30 3.66
CA ARG A 20 -6.99 28.04 4.42
C ARG A 20 -7.15 26.84 3.49
N SER A 21 -7.96 26.96 2.44
CA SER A 21 -8.15 25.90 1.45
C SER A 21 -6.89 25.61 0.64
N SER A 22 -6.11 26.63 0.26
CA SER A 22 -4.83 26.41 -0.42
C SER A 22 -3.83 25.69 0.47
N ARG A 23 -3.78 26.05 1.77
CA ARG A 23 -2.89 25.39 2.73
C ARG A 23 -3.25 23.92 2.97
N SER A 24 -4.55 23.59 3.01
CA SER A 24 -4.97 22.19 3.17
C SER A 24 -4.62 21.35 1.94
N LEU A 25 -4.79 21.90 0.73
CA LEU A 25 -4.41 21.21 -0.51
C LEU A 25 -2.89 20.98 -0.60
N ASP A 26 -2.09 21.99 -0.25
CA ASP A 26 -0.62 21.87 -0.22
C ASP A 26 -0.13 20.83 0.82
N GLU A 27 -0.87 20.66 1.93
CA GLU A 27 -0.56 19.68 2.98
C GLU A 27 -0.93 18.26 2.53
N ASP A 28 -2.11 18.10 1.91
CA ASP A 28 -2.56 16.84 1.31
C ASP A 28 -1.60 16.37 0.19
N ASP A 29 -1.17 17.28 -0.69
CA ASP A 29 -0.24 16.97 -1.78
C ASP A 29 1.11 16.45 -1.26
N ARG A 30 1.63 17.04 -0.17
CA ARG A 30 2.88 16.57 0.45
C ARG A 30 2.72 15.20 1.10
N ALA A 31 1.58 14.94 1.73
CA ALA A 31 1.28 13.63 2.29
C ALA A 31 1.21 12.55 1.20
N ILE A 32 0.52 12.84 0.10
CA ILE A 32 0.41 11.94 -1.06
C ILE A 32 1.78 11.69 -1.72
N LEU A 33 2.59 12.74 -1.92
CA LEU A 33 3.94 12.60 -2.47
C LEU A 33 4.85 11.75 -1.58
N GLY A 34 4.71 11.85 -0.26
CA GLY A 34 5.42 11.01 0.70
C GLY A 34 5.06 9.53 0.57
N GLU A 35 3.77 9.22 0.53
CA GLU A 35 3.25 7.86 0.35
C GLU A 35 3.69 7.26 -0.99
N VAL A 36 3.51 7.99 -2.09
CA VAL A 36 3.90 7.55 -3.44
C VAL A 36 5.40 7.27 -3.50
N ARG A 37 6.24 8.10 -2.86
CA ARG A 37 7.69 7.86 -2.78
C ARG A 37 8.02 6.58 -2.01
N MET A 38 7.30 6.30 -0.93
CA MET A 38 7.50 5.07 -0.15
C MET A 38 7.12 3.83 -0.96
N ILE A 39 5.99 3.87 -1.67
CA ILE A 39 5.54 2.77 -2.54
C ILE A 39 6.51 2.60 -3.74
N GLY A 40 6.92 3.70 -4.37
CA GLY A 40 7.86 3.67 -5.48
C GLY A 40 9.24 3.15 -5.06
N GLY A 41 9.75 3.57 -3.90
CA GLY A 41 11.03 3.11 -3.37
C GLY A 41 11.03 1.63 -3.02
N SER A 42 9.94 1.12 -2.45
CA SER A 42 9.82 -0.32 -2.16
C SER A 42 9.75 -1.15 -3.45
N MET A 43 9.00 -0.69 -4.46
CA MET A 43 8.95 -1.37 -5.76
C MET A 43 10.31 -1.44 -6.46
N VAL A 44 11.07 -0.34 -6.48
CA VAL A 44 12.43 -0.34 -7.06
C VAL A 44 13.35 -1.30 -6.31
N THR A 45 13.27 -1.32 -4.98
CA THR A 45 14.09 -2.23 -4.15
C THR A 45 13.77 -3.69 -4.45
N ILE A 46 12.47 -4.05 -4.53
CA ILE A 46 12.03 -5.41 -4.88
C ILE A 46 12.53 -5.79 -6.28
N LEU A 47 12.46 -4.86 -7.24
CA LEU A 47 12.92 -5.09 -8.61
C LEU A 47 14.43 -5.35 -8.67
N ILE A 48 15.23 -4.59 -7.91
CA ILE A 48 16.68 -4.83 -7.82
C ILE A 48 16.96 -6.21 -7.22
N ILE A 49 16.27 -6.58 -6.13
CA ILE A 49 16.42 -7.90 -5.52
C ILE A 49 16.07 -9.00 -6.52
N ALA A 50 14.95 -8.88 -7.24
CA ALA A 50 14.54 -9.85 -8.24
C ALA A 50 15.59 -10.02 -9.35
N LEU A 51 16.13 -8.93 -9.88
CA LEU A 51 17.19 -8.97 -10.90
C LEU A 51 18.45 -9.68 -10.38
N VAL A 52 18.91 -9.33 -9.17
CA VAL A 52 20.08 -9.96 -8.56
C VAL A 52 19.83 -11.45 -8.33
N LEU A 53 18.66 -11.83 -7.83
CA LEU A 53 18.32 -13.24 -7.63
C LEU A 53 18.29 -14.00 -8.95
N THR A 54 17.76 -13.41 -10.03
CA THR A 54 17.77 -14.03 -11.37
C THR A 54 19.20 -14.23 -11.86
N GLU A 55 20.08 -13.24 -11.74
CA GLU A 55 21.47 -13.38 -12.17
C GLU A 55 22.23 -14.45 -11.36
N VAL A 56 22.04 -14.47 -10.04
CA VAL A 56 22.65 -15.50 -9.18
C VAL A 56 22.10 -16.88 -9.53
N TYR A 57 20.79 -17.00 -9.78
CA TYR A 57 20.17 -18.27 -10.11
C TYR A 57 20.68 -18.82 -11.46
N ASN A 58 20.92 -17.94 -12.43
CA ASN A 58 21.49 -18.30 -13.72
C ASN A 58 22.98 -18.66 -13.63
N ALA A 59 23.71 -18.07 -12.68
CA ALA A 59 25.15 -18.28 -12.51
C ALA A 59 25.48 -19.57 -11.73
N VAL A 60 24.52 -20.11 -10.96
CA VAL A 60 24.69 -21.33 -10.16
C VAL A 60 23.98 -22.49 -10.85
N ASP A 61 24.70 -23.59 -11.09
CA ASP A 61 24.10 -24.80 -11.65
C ASP A 61 23.31 -25.53 -10.56
N PHE A 62 21.99 -25.51 -10.68
CA PHE A 62 21.07 -26.23 -9.80
C PHE A 62 20.64 -27.53 -10.47
N SER A 63 21.54 -28.52 -10.53
CA SER A 63 21.19 -29.84 -11.04
C SER A 63 20.19 -30.50 -10.08
N GLN A 64 19.00 -30.81 -10.58
CA GLN A 64 17.95 -31.47 -9.83
C GLN A 64 18.08 -32.99 -9.99
N THR A 65 18.36 -33.70 -8.90
CA THR A 65 18.47 -35.17 -8.88
C THR A 65 17.39 -35.72 -7.97
N ASN A 66 16.48 -36.54 -8.51
CA ASN A 66 15.38 -37.16 -7.75
C ASN A 66 14.49 -36.16 -6.98
N GLY A 67 14.18 -35.00 -7.57
CA GLY A 67 13.31 -33.99 -6.96
C GLY A 67 13.98 -33.13 -5.87
N THR A 68 15.28 -33.33 -5.63
CA THR A 68 16.08 -32.52 -4.71
C THR A 68 17.16 -31.78 -5.49
N TYR A 69 17.39 -30.50 -5.15
CA TYR A 69 18.48 -29.71 -5.70
C TYR A 69 19.81 -30.18 -5.12
N ASP A 70 20.68 -30.75 -5.95
CA ASP A 70 22.02 -31.20 -5.55
C ASP A 70 23.01 -30.05 -5.70
N SER A 71 22.83 -29.03 -4.85
CA SER A 71 23.63 -27.81 -4.83
C SER A 71 23.77 -27.32 -3.38
N PRO A 72 24.87 -26.63 -3.01
CA PRO A 72 25.06 -26.06 -1.68
C PRO A 72 23.91 -25.15 -1.22
N PHE A 73 23.15 -24.57 -2.16
CA PHE A 73 21.99 -23.73 -1.91
C PHE A 73 20.65 -24.42 -2.16
N GLY A 74 20.66 -25.72 -2.48
CA GLY A 74 19.47 -26.47 -2.87
C GLY A 74 18.40 -26.57 -1.78
N SER A 75 18.80 -26.70 -0.51
CA SER A 75 17.87 -26.67 0.62
C SER A 75 17.19 -25.30 0.78
N VAL A 76 17.95 -24.21 0.59
CA VAL A 76 17.41 -22.84 0.65
C VAL A 76 16.41 -22.61 -0.48
N VAL A 77 16.71 -23.06 -1.71
CA VAL A 77 15.76 -22.96 -2.84
C VAL A 77 14.49 -23.77 -2.56
N SER A 78 14.62 -24.99 -2.04
CA SER A 78 13.47 -25.82 -1.64
C SER A 78 12.62 -25.14 -0.55
N ASP A 79 13.24 -24.53 0.44
CA ASP A 79 12.54 -23.80 1.51
C ASP A 79 11.83 -22.56 0.96
N LEU A 80 12.45 -21.83 0.02
CA LEU A 80 11.86 -20.66 -0.63
C LEU A 80 10.65 -21.03 -1.50
N GLU A 81 10.71 -22.13 -2.27
CA GLU A 81 9.58 -22.60 -3.08
C GLU A 81 8.40 -23.03 -2.20
N THR A 82 8.65 -23.79 -1.13
CA THR A 82 7.59 -24.31 -0.27
C THR A 82 7.02 -23.25 0.67
N THR A 83 7.88 -22.51 1.37
CA THR A 83 7.47 -21.46 2.30
C THR A 83 6.94 -20.23 1.57
N GLY A 84 7.52 -19.87 0.42
CA GLY A 84 7.06 -18.74 -0.39
C GLY A 84 5.65 -18.95 -0.90
N VAL A 85 5.34 -20.15 -1.44
CA VAL A 85 3.97 -20.49 -1.88
C VAL A 85 3.00 -20.49 -0.69
N ALA A 86 3.41 -21.05 0.46
CA ALA A 86 2.58 -21.03 1.67
C ALA A 86 2.28 -19.60 2.14
N ALA A 87 3.30 -18.74 2.22
CA ALA A 87 3.16 -17.36 2.65
C ALA A 87 2.25 -16.55 1.71
N MET A 88 2.41 -16.70 0.39
CA MET A 88 1.56 -16.03 -0.60
C MET A 88 0.10 -16.50 -0.49
N SER A 89 -0.13 -17.80 -0.28
CA SER A 89 -1.49 -18.31 -0.08
C SER A 89 -2.15 -17.73 1.18
N LEU A 90 -1.42 -17.65 2.29
CA LEU A 90 -1.92 -17.07 3.54
C LEU A 90 -2.16 -15.56 3.43
N LEU A 91 -1.30 -14.84 2.70
CA LEU A 91 -1.47 -13.42 2.43
C LEU A 91 -2.77 -13.17 1.64
N VAL A 92 -3.01 -13.93 0.57
CA VAL A 92 -4.24 -13.80 -0.24
C VAL A 92 -5.47 -14.09 0.61
N VAL A 93 -5.45 -15.18 1.39
CA VAL A 93 -6.55 -15.51 2.31
C VAL A 93 -6.78 -14.40 3.33
N GLY A 94 -5.72 -13.85 3.92
CA GLY A 94 -5.81 -12.72 4.84
C GLY A 94 -6.47 -11.50 4.22
N LEU A 95 -6.10 -11.14 2.99
CA LEU A 95 -6.73 -10.03 2.25
C LEU A 95 -8.21 -10.29 1.97
N LEU A 96 -8.59 -11.52 1.62
CA LEU A 96 -10.00 -11.89 1.43
C LEU A 96 -10.82 -11.74 2.72
N VAL A 97 -10.26 -12.12 3.88
CA VAL A 97 -10.92 -11.96 5.17
C VAL A 97 -11.12 -10.49 5.52
N VAL A 98 -10.12 -9.64 5.27
CA VAL A 98 -10.23 -8.19 5.50
C VAL A 98 -11.31 -7.59 4.59
N ALA A 99 -11.33 -7.96 3.31
CA ALA A 99 -12.33 -7.50 2.36
C ALA A 99 -13.75 -7.95 2.76
N ALA A 100 -13.92 -9.22 3.16
CA ALA A 100 -15.20 -9.75 3.65
C ALA A 100 -15.67 -9.01 4.91
N SER A 101 -14.75 -8.73 5.84
CA SER A 101 -15.05 -7.98 7.06
C SER A 101 -15.54 -6.57 6.77
N ALA A 102 -14.98 -5.91 5.75
CA ALA A 102 -15.44 -4.59 5.31
C ALA A 102 -16.88 -4.64 4.75
N ILE A 103 -17.21 -5.67 3.97
CA ILE A 103 -18.56 -5.87 3.41
C ILE A 103 -19.59 -6.17 4.51
N MET A 104 -19.27 -7.06 5.45
CA MET A 104 -20.16 -7.37 6.57
C MET A 104 -20.44 -6.15 7.45
N ARG A 105 -19.44 -5.29 7.67
CA ARG A 105 -19.63 -4.02 8.38
C ARG A 105 -20.60 -3.08 7.65
N TYR A 106 -20.55 -3.06 6.33
CA TYR A 106 -21.45 -2.25 5.51
C TYR A 106 -22.91 -2.74 5.59
N PHE A 107 -23.13 -4.05 5.59
CA PHE A 107 -24.48 -4.63 5.66
C PHE A 107 -25.02 -4.85 7.08
N GLY A 108 -24.14 -5.01 8.08
CA GLY A 108 -24.49 -5.32 9.47
C GLY A 108 -24.87 -4.11 10.33
N GLY A 109 -24.73 -2.88 9.82
CA GLY A 109 -25.03 -1.65 10.57
C GLY A 109 -26.50 -1.21 10.56
N GLY A 110 -27.42 -1.95 9.93
CA GLY A 110 -28.76 -1.45 9.56
C GLY A 110 -29.99 -2.10 10.20
N PHE A 111 -29.87 -3.16 11.00
CA PHE A 111 -31.05 -3.90 11.48
C PHE A 111 -30.98 -4.18 12.99
N GLY A 112 -31.31 -3.18 13.81
CA GLY A 112 -31.32 -3.35 15.26
C GLY A 112 -31.62 -2.06 16.04
N GLY A 113 -32.67 -1.33 15.66
CA GLY A 113 -33.04 -0.07 16.28
C GLY A 113 -34.54 0.22 16.19
N ASN A 114 -35.38 -0.77 16.50
CA ASN A 114 -36.81 -0.53 16.75
C ASN A 114 -36.98 -0.04 18.20
N ARG A 115 -36.79 1.26 18.40
CA ARG A 115 -37.38 2.04 19.49
C ARG A 115 -37.98 3.29 18.88
#